data_AF-A0A484LQ76-F1
#
_entry.id   AF-A0A484LQ76-F1
#
_cell.length_a   1.000
_cell.length_b   1.000
_cell.length_c   1.000
_cell.angle_alpha   90.00
_cell.angle_beta   90.00
_cell.angle_gamma   90.00
#
_symmetry.space_group_name_H-M   'P 1'
#
loop_
_entity.id
_entity.type
_entity.pdbx_description
1 polymer ?
#
loop_
_entity_poly.entity_id
_entity_poly.type
_entity_poly.pdbx_seq_one_letter_code
_entity_poly.pdbx_strand_id
1 'polypeptide(L)'
;MCKKGLDTLFEKPANAYTKRSFKRLYGDLKARYPAAGNYIDNIPKKRWARAYFEINLYQIMTTNGAESINSVLREDRELPIVALLKAVQNMTSRWRGKRQQELRSLDASNPPVTPAAEAEMRKRFNTALRWECHQLNQYEFEVKGVHSDHVVNLSNKTCTCQVFDKDKIPCVHALACSERTGIDCYSLCSKLYTKEYMYIAYAETIYPVPHEDDWDADGMELLEVKPPILNKQRGRPTTKRFPSDGEARKKYKLTCSSCQGKGHTVRKCAKRPRKDTSTTNDLNNTDCM
;
A
#
# COMPACT_ATOMS: atom_id res chain seq x y z
N MET A 1 -24.39 4.03 17.81
CA MET A 1 -23.24 3.10 17.91
C MET A 1 -22.01 3.75 17.28
N CYS A 2 -20.92 3.87 18.05
CA CYS A 2 -19.68 4.51 17.59
C CYS A 2 -18.95 3.60 16.60
N LYS A 3 -18.87 4.00 15.32
CA LYS A 3 -18.15 3.27 14.25
C LYS A 3 -16.62 3.43 14.32
N LYS A 4 -16.07 4.07 15.36
CA LYS A 4 -14.62 4.27 15.50
C LYS A 4 -13.95 2.95 15.92
N GLY A 5 -12.96 2.50 15.14
CA GLY A 5 -12.10 1.36 15.47
C GLY A 5 -12.50 0.03 14.85
N LEU A 6 -13.60 -0.06 14.08
CA LEU A 6 -13.99 -1.31 13.41
C LEU A 6 -12.95 -1.75 12.37
N ASP A 7 -12.31 -0.79 11.69
CA ASP A 7 -11.17 -0.95 10.80
C ASP A 7 -9.99 -1.63 11.52
N THR A 8 -9.53 -1.05 12.63
CA THR A 8 -8.42 -1.63 13.41
C THR A 8 -8.77 -3.00 14.01
N LEU A 9 -10.05 -3.24 14.31
CA LEU A 9 -10.52 -4.53 14.81
C LEU A 9 -10.58 -5.59 13.73
N PHE A 10 -10.90 -5.22 12.48
CA PHE A 10 -10.85 -6.11 11.33
C PHE A 10 -9.42 -6.41 10.87
N GLU A 11 -8.52 -5.43 10.95
CA GLU A 11 -7.11 -5.59 10.60
C GLU A 11 -6.42 -6.69 11.43
N LYS A 12 -6.78 -6.85 12.71
CA LYS A 12 -6.19 -7.87 13.59
C LYS A 12 -6.39 -9.30 13.07
N PRO A 13 -7.63 -9.79 12.85
CA PRO A 13 -7.83 -11.11 12.24
C PRO A 13 -7.34 -11.16 10.79
N ALA A 14 -7.50 -10.09 9.99
CA ALA A 14 -7.03 -10.09 8.60
C ALA A 14 -5.51 -10.32 8.50
N ASN A 15 -4.73 -9.73 9.40
CA ASN A 15 -3.27 -9.84 9.44
C ASN A 15 -2.74 -11.03 10.28
N ALA A 16 -3.63 -11.83 10.86
CA ALA A 16 -3.24 -12.98 11.67
C ALA A 16 -2.42 -13.99 10.85
N TYR A 17 -1.25 -14.36 11.37
CA TYR A 17 -0.33 -15.27 10.70
C TYR A 17 -0.80 -16.74 10.73
N THR A 18 -1.47 -17.17 11.80
CA THR A 18 -1.91 -18.55 11.97
C THR A 18 -3.43 -18.66 11.93
N LYS A 19 -3.94 -19.81 11.47
CA LYS A 19 -5.39 -20.10 11.52
C LYS A 19 -5.94 -20.09 12.95
N ARG A 20 -5.12 -20.48 13.94
CA ARG A 20 -5.48 -20.44 15.37
C ARG A 20 -5.70 -19.00 15.84
N SER A 21 -4.73 -18.11 15.62
CA SER A 21 -4.87 -16.71 16.03
C SER A 21 -5.99 -16.00 15.26
N PHE A 22 -6.16 -16.31 13.97
CA PHE A 22 -7.31 -15.87 13.19
C PHE A 22 -8.63 -16.26 13.85
N LYS A 23 -8.85 -17.55 14.15
CA LYS A 23 -10.12 -18.04 14.70
C LYS A 23 -10.46 -17.33 16.02
N ARG A 24 -9.48 -17.13 16.89
CA ARG A 24 -9.63 -16.37 18.14
C ARG A 24 -10.04 -14.93 17.88
N LEU A 25 -9.21 -14.18 17.15
CA LEU A 25 -9.41 -12.75 16.88
C LEU A 25 -10.70 -12.46 16.10
N TYR A 26 -11.03 -13.33 15.14
CA TYR A 26 -12.24 -13.21 14.36
C TYR A 26 -13.49 -13.59 15.18
N GLY A 27 -13.38 -14.59 16.06
CA GLY A 27 -14.41 -14.91 17.04
C GLY A 27 -14.75 -13.72 17.94
N ASP A 28 -13.73 -13.05 18.48
CA ASP A 28 -13.88 -11.84 19.30
C ASP A 28 -14.56 -10.70 18.52
N LEU A 29 -14.18 -10.52 17.24
CA LEU A 29 -14.81 -9.54 16.35
C LEU A 29 -16.28 -9.86 16.11
N LYS A 30 -16.62 -11.13 15.83
CA LYS A 30 -18.01 -11.57 15.62
C LYS A 30 -18.86 -11.38 16.87
N ALA A 31 -18.32 -11.72 18.04
CA ALA A 31 -19.02 -11.54 19.31
C ALA A 31 -19.34 -10.06 19.58
N ARG A 32 -18.40 -9.15 19.25
CA ARG A 32 -18.57 -7.72 19.46
C ARG A 32 -19.41 -7.03 18.37
N TYR A 33 -19.35 -7.50 17.12
CA TYR A 33 -20.06 -6.95 15.97
C TYR A 33 -20.68 -8.05 15.09
N PRO A 34 -21.79 -8.66 15.52
CA PRO A 34 -22.42 -9.78 14.81
C PRO A 34 -22.80 -9.43 13.36
N ALA A 35 -23.34 -8.23 13.12
CA ALA A 35 -23.71 -7.79 11.78
C ALA A 35 -22.51 -7.69 10.82
N ALA A 36 -21.35 -7.20 11.31
CA ALA A 36 -20.13 -7.15 10.52
C ALA A 36 -19.58 -8.57 10.27
N GLY A 37 -19.62 -9.43 11.28
CA GLY A 37 -19.26 -10.83 11.17
C GLY A 37 -20.06 -11.58 10.09
N ASN A 38 -21.38 -11.43 10.11
CA ASN A 38 -22.26 -12.06 9.12
C ASN A 38 -21.99 -11.58 7.70
N TYR A 39 -21.68 -10.29 7.53
CA TYR A 39 -21.27 -9.76 6.23
C TYR A 39 -19.95 -10.38 5.77
N ILE A 40 -18.93 -10.40 6.63
CA ILE A 40 -17.58 -10.89 6.30
C ILE A 40 -17.59 -12.41 6.02
N ASP A 41 -18.46 -13.18 6.67
CA ASP A 41 -18.57 -14.63 6.44
C ASP A 41 -18.94 -14.99 5.00
N ASN A 42 -19.64 -14.08 4.29
CA ASN A 42 -19.96 -14.26 2.87
C ASN A 42 -18.75 -14.02 1.94
N ILE A 43 -17.64 -13.51 2.46
CA ILE A 43 -16.42 -13.23 1.70
C ILE A 43 -15.43 -14.38 1.93
N PRO A 44 -15.00 -15.11 0.87
CA PRO A 44 -14.02 -16.18 1.01
C PRO A 44 -12.76 -15.71 1.74
N LYS A 45 -12.40 -16.38 2.84
CA LYS A 45 -11.27 -15.99 3.71
C LYS A 45 -9.95 -15.84 2.95
N LYS A 46 -9.74 -16.65 1.90
CA LYS A 46 -8.56 -16.58 1.03
C LYS A 46 -8.39 -15.24 0.28
N ARG A 47 -9.42 -14.38 0.26
CA ARG A 47 -9.36 -13.05 -0.36
C ARG A 47 -8.90 -11.94 0.58
N TRP A 48 -9.00 -12.13 1.89
CA TRP A 48 -8.77 -11.04 2.84
C TRP A 48 -7.98 -11.42 4.10
N ALA A 49 -7.87 -12.70 4.45
CA ALA A 49 -7.20 -13.15 5.66
C ALA A 49 -5.86 -13.84 5.34
N ARG A 50 -4.76 -13.28 5.84
CA ARG A 50 -3.38 -13.76 5.63
C ARG A 50 -3.19 -15.24 5.95
N ALA A 51 -3.83 -15.73 7.01
CA ALA A 51 -3.76 -17.13 7.43
C ALA A 51 -4.34 -18.13 6.39
N TYR A 52 -5.08 -17.64 5.39
CA TYR A 52 -5.76 -18.43 4.37
C TYR A 52 -5.30 -18.12 2.94
N PHE A 53 -4.30 -17.28 2.74
CA PHE A 53 -3.75 -17.02 1.42
C PHE A 53 -3.01 -18.26 0.89
N GLU A 54 -3.28 -18.58 -0.37
CA GLU A 54 -2.62 -19.68 -1.12
C GLU A 54 -1.21 -19.27 -1.54
N ILE A 55 -0.99 -17.97 -1.79
CA ILE A 55 0.29 -17.38 -2.18
C ILE A 55 0.89 -16.63 -0.98
N ASN A 56 2.21 -16.70 -0.82
CA ASN A 56 2.90 -15.90 0.18
C ASN A 56 3.04 -14.44 -0.27
N LEU A 57 2.26 -13.55 0.34
CA LEU A 57 2.34 -12.10 0.12
C LEU A 57 3.34 -11.40 1.07
N TYR A 58 4.08 -12.16 1.87
CA TYR A 58 4.99 -11.62 2.89
C TYR A 58 4.24 -10.66 3.83
N GLN A 59 4.77 -9.45 4.00
CA GLN A 59 4.17 -8.39 4.81
C GLN A 59 3.14 -7.55 4.04
N ILE A 60 2.99 -7.74 2.72
CA ILE A 60 2.15 -6.90 1.87
C ILE A 60 0.70 -7.39 1.96
N MET A 61 -0.17 -6.55 2.53
CA MET A 61 -1.59 -6.84 2.73
C MET A 61 -2.50 -5.78 2.13
N THR A 62 -1.93 -4.82 1.39
CA THR A 62 -2.63 -3.66 0.86
C THR A 62 -2.32 -3.45 -0.62
N THR A 63 -3.21 -2.73 -1.31
CA THR A 63 -3.03 -2.28 -2.69
C THR A 63 -2.30 -0.93 -2.77
N ASN A 64 -1.60 -0.50 -1.70
CA ASN A 64 -0.97 0.82 -1.61
C ASN A 64 0.00 1.11 -2.76
N GLY A 65 0.64 0.08 -3.34
CA GLY A 65 1.50 0.24 -4.51
C GLY A 65 0.76 0.81 -5.72
N ALA A 66 -0.41 0.26 -6.05
CA ALA A 66 -1.23 0.77 -7.15
C ALA A 66 -1.75 2.19 -6.85
N GLU A 67 -2.14 2.48 -5.61
CA GLU A 67 -2.57 3.82 -5.22
C GLU A 67 -1.44 4.86 -5.31
N SER A 68 -0.22 4.48 -4.92
CA SER A 68 0.96 5.33 -4.99
C SER A 68 1.32 5.66 -6.44
N ILE A 69 1.35 4.65 -7.33
CA ILE A 69 1.60 4.86 -8.76
C ILE A 69 0.52 5.74 -9.37
N ASN A 70 -0.76 5.48 -9.07
CA ASN A 70 -1.87 6.30 -9.56
C ASN A 70 -1.81 7.75 -9.05
N SER A 71 -1.31 7.97 -7.83
CA SER A 71 -1.12 9.31 -7.30
C SER A 71 0.00 10.06 -8.00
N VAL A 72 1.07 9.36 -8.38
CA VAL A 72 2.23 9.95 -9.07
C VAL A 72 1.86 10.31 -10.51
N LEU A 73 1.16 9.42 -11.22
CA LEU A 73 0.74 9.61 -12.61
C LEU A 73 -0.60 10.35 -12.75
N ARG A 74 -1.03 11.06 -11.70
CA ARG A 74 -2.38 11.64 -11.63
C ARG A 74 -2.65 12.66 -12.74
N GLU A 75 -1.66 13.46 -13.07
CA GLU A 75 -1.73 14.47 -14.14
C GLU A 75 -1.37 13.84 -15.49
N ASP A 76 -0.39 12.93 -15.51
CA ASP A 76 0.11 12.29 -16.72
C ASP A 76 -0.91 11.39 -17.42
N ARG A 77 -1.86 10.79 -16.68
CA ARG A 77 -2.88 9.90 -17.25
C ARG A 77 -3.88 10.58 -18.21
N GLU A 78 -3.88 11.90 -18.25
CA GLU A 78 -4.70 12.69 -19.20
C GLU A 78 -3.91 13.00 -20.49
N LEU A 79 -2.62 12.65 -20.54
CA LEU A 79 -1.78 12.85 -21.72
C LEU A 79 -2.12 11.84 -22.83
N PRO A 80 -1.83 12.18 -24.10
CA PRO A 80 -1.81 11.22 -25.19
C PRO A 80 -0.95 9.99 -24.85
N ILE A 81 -1.27 8.82 -25.41
CA ILE A 81 -0.64 7.53 -25.06
C ILE A 81 0.89 7.57 -25.09
N VAL A 82 1.48 8.20 -26.10
CA VAL A 82 2.93 8.34 -26.23
C VAL A 82 3.53 9.16 -25.09
N ALA A 83 2.89 10.27 -24.73
CA ALA A 83 3.33 11.13 -23.64
C ALA A 83 3.14 10.47 -22.26
N LEU A 84 2.05 9.72 -22.06
CA LEU A 84 1.85 8.90 -20.87
C LEU A 84 2.94 7.83 -20.73
N LEU A 85 3.28 7.12 -21.81
CA LEU A 85 4.36 6.12 -21.81
C LEU A 85 5.72 6.75 -21.48
N LYS A 86 6.04 7.92 -22.08
CA LYS A 86 7.24 8.71 -21.74
C LYS A 86 7.23 9.11 -20.25
N ALA A 87 6.09 9.51 -19.68
CA ALA A 87 5.97 9.84 -18.26
C ALA A 87 6.21 8.61 -17.34
N VAL A 88 5.64 7.45 -17.68
CA VAL A 88 5.87 6.20 -16.94
C VAL A 88 7.34 5.78 -17.00
N GLN A 89 7.96 5.86 -18.18
CA GLN A 89 9.39 5.58 -18.36
C GLN A 89 10.23 6.52 -17.48
N ASN A 90 10.01 7.84 -17.56
CA ASN A 90 10.73 8.81 -16.74
C ASN A 90 10.59 8.56 -15.23
N MET A 91 9.37 8.25 -14.77
CA MET A 91 9.12 7.90 -13.37
C MET A 91 9.93 6.66 -12.95
N THR A 92 9.84 5.58 -13.73
CA THR A 92 10.52 4.31 -13.43
C THR A 92 12.04 4.45 -13.45
N SER A 93 12.61 5.13 -14.46
CA SER A 93 14.04 5.43 -14.54
C SER A 93 14.53 6.25 -13.34
N ARG A 94 13.80 7.30 -12.95
CA ARG A 94 14.14 8.12 -11.78
C ARG A 94 14.12 7.33 -10.48
N TRP A 95 13.08 6.52 -10.25
CA TRP A 95 12.95 5.72 -9.04
C TRP A 95 14.04 4.64 -8.95
N ARG A 96 14.35 4.02 -10.08
CA ARG A 96 15.44 3.04 -10.21
C ARG A 96 16.80 3.68 -9.95
N GLY A 97 17.09 4.82 -10.56
CA GLY A 97 18.32 5.57 -10.33
C GLY A 97 18.49 5.99 -8.87
N LYS A 98 17.43 6.51 -8.25
CA LYS A 98 17.43 6.83 -6.81
C LYS A 98 17.72 5.60 -5.96
N ARG A 99 17.07 4.47 -6.23
CA ARG A 99 17.29 3.22 -5.48
C ARG A 99 18.72 2.70 -5.65
N GLN A 100 19.27 2.75 -6.86
CA GLN A 100 20.67 2.37 -7.09
C GLN A 100 21.63 3.26 -6.31
N GLN A 101 21.39 4.58 -6.29
CA GLN A 101 22.21 5.52 -5.52
C GLN A 101 22.17 5.20 -4.02
N GLU A 102 20.98 4.97 -3.47
CA GLU A 102 20.81 4.53 -2.08
C GLU A 102 21.59 3.23 -1.81
N LEU A 103 21.48 2.22 -2.67
CA LEU A 103 22.20 0.95 -2.51
C LEU A 103 23.72 1.10 -2.61
N ARG A 104 24.22 1.97 -3.50
CA ARG A 104 25.67 2.26 -3.64
C ARG A 104 26.24 2.99 -2.45
N SER A 105 25.41 3.76 -1.72
CA SER A 105 25.83 4.41 -0.48
C SER A 105 25.97 3.45 0.71
N LEU A 106 25.51 2.20 0.57
CA LEU A 106 25.65 1.19 1.60
C LEU A 106 26.97 0.43 1.39
N ASP A 107 27.79 0.34 2.43
CA ASP A 107 29.09 -0.33 2.41
C ASP A 107 29.10 -1.57 3.33
N ALA A 108 30.29 -2.12 3.57
CA ALA A 108 30.50 -3.29 4.43
C ALA A 108 30.21 -3.02 5.92
N SER A 109 30.20 -1.76 6.37
CA SER A 109 29.84 -1.39 7.73
C SER A 109 28.32 -1.48 7.99
N ASN A 110 27.50 -1.45 6.93
CA ASN A 110 26.07 -1.64 7.04
C ASN A 110 25.70 -3.14 7.09
N PRO A 111 24.62 -3.51 7.80
CA PRO A 111 24.08 -4.87 7.77
C PRO A 111 23.95 -5.43 6.34
N PRO A 112 24.11 -6.75 6.14
CA PRO A 112 24.04 -7.37 4.81
C PRO A 112 22.61 -7.39 4.23
N VAL A 113 21.61 -6.97 5.01
CA VAL A 113 20.21 -6.87 4.64
C VAL A 113 19.80 -5.42 4.30
N THR A 114 18.67 -5.27 3.62
CA THR A 114 18.09 -3.96 3.30
C THR A 114 17.72 -3.17 4.57
N PRO A 115 17.73 -1.82 4.53
CA PRO A 115 17.34 -1.00 5.68
C PRO A 115 15.95 -1.32 6.25
N ALA A 116 14.99 -1.70 5.39
CA ALA A 116 13.65 -2.07 5.81
C ALA A 116 13.63 -3.41 6.58
N ALA A 117 14.36 -4.41 6.09
CA ALA A 117 14.50 -5.68 6.80
C ALA A 117 15.26 -5.52 8.12
N GLU A 118 16.32 -4.72 8.12
CA GLU A 118 17.08 -4.38 9.33
C GLU A 118 16.19 -3.70 10.39
N ALA A 119 15.40 -2.71 10.00
CA ALA A 119 14.49 -2.02 10.91
C ALA A 119 13.45 -2.98 11.53
N GLU A 120 12.90 -3.90 10.72
CA GLU A 120 11.96 -4.90 11.20
C GLU A 120 12.63 -5.95 12.12
N MET A 121 13.85 -6.37 11.80
CA MET A 121 14.64 -7.26 12.67
C MET A 121 14.94 -6.61 14.01
N ARG A 122 15.43 -5.36 14.04
CA ARG A 122 15.68 -4.61 15.28
C ARG A 122 14.44 -4.49 16.15
N LYS A 123 13.30 -4.16 15.53
CA LYS A 123 12.01 -4.08 16.23
C LYS A 123 11.65 -5.40 16.92
N ARG A 124 11.87 -6.53 16.24
CA ARG A 124 11.61 -7.87 16.78
C ARG A 124 12.63 -8.27 17.84
N PHE A 125 13.90 -7.93 17.64
CA PHE A 125 15.00 -8.29 18.54
C PHE A 125 14.76 -7.77 19.95
N ASN A 126 14.31 -6.52 20.10
CA ASN A 126 13.94 -5.95 21.40
C ASN A 126 12.88 -6.75 22.16
N THR A 127 12.02 -7.49 21.45
CA THR A 127 11.02 -8.37 22.05
C THR A 127 11.55 -9.79 22.24
N ALA A 128 12.50 -10.24 21.41
CA ALA A 128 13.10 -11.56 21.43
C ALA A 128 13.78 -11.88 22.78
N LEU A 129 14.39 -10.87 23.42
CA LEU A 129 15.07 -11.00 24.72
C LEU A 129 14.16 -11.47 25.87
N ARG A 130 12.83 -11.46 25.68
CA ARG A 130 11.85 -11.91 26.68
C ARG A 130 11.49 -13.40 26.57
N TRP A 131 12.06 -14.09 25.58
CA TRP A 131 11.69 -15.46 25.26
C TRP A 131 12.82 -16.41 25.63
N GLU A 132 12.48 -17.52 26.26
CA GLU A 132 13.43 -18.56 26.63
C GLU A 132 13.45 -19.62 25.54
N CYS A 133 14.57 -19.74 24.83
CA CYS A 133 14.77 -20.77 23.82
C CYS A 133 15.44 -21.99 24.46
N HIS A 134 14.93 -23.20 24.24
CA HIS A 134 15.48 -24.49 24.66
C HIS A 134 15.68 -25.37 23.44
N GLN A 135 16.84 -26.01 23.34
CA GLN A 135 17.11 -26.92 22.23
C GLN A 135 16.32 -28.23 22.42
N LEU A 136 15.58 -28.64 21.40
CA LEU A 136 14.86 -29.93 21.38
C LEU A 136 15.69 -31.02 20.68
N ASN A 137 16.28 -30.67 19.55
CA ASN A 137 17.15 -31.56 18.77
C ASN A 137 18.18 -30.75 17.98
N GLN A 138 18.84 -31.36 16.99
CA GLN A 138 19.87 -30.72 16.19
C GLN A 138 19.37 -29.48 15.41
N TYR A 139 18.08 -29.43 15.05
CA TYR A 139 17.52 -28.41 14.17
C TYR A 139 16.38 -27.59 14.80
N GLU A 140 15.73 -28.14 15.81
CA GLU A 140 14.51 -27.58 16.41
C GLU A 140 14.72 -27.11 17.84
N PHE A 141 14.01 -26.03 18.16
CA PHE A 141 14.05 -25.37 19.44
C PHE A 141 12.64 -25.06 19.92
N GLU A 142 12.38 -25.30 21.19
CA GLU A 142 11.19 -24.84 21.89
C GLU A 142 11.46 -23.44 22.44
N VAL A 143 10.57 -22.51 22.14
CA VAL A 143 10.64 -21.13 22.64
C VAL A 143 9.45 -20.89 23.54
N LYS A 144 9.71 -20.75 24.83
CA LYS A 144 8.68 -20.56 25.86
C LYS A 144 8.38 -19.09 26.07
N GLY A 145 7.11 -18.80 26.27
CA GLY A 145 6.65 -17.46 26.61
C GLY A 145 5.42 -17.47 27.50
N VAL A 146 5.08 -16.29 28.02
CA VAL A 146 4.01 -16.12 29.04
C VAL A 146 2.64 -16.63 28.58
N HIS A 147 2.36 -16.60 27.27
CA HIS A 147 1.02 -16.87 26.73
C HIS A 147 0.96 -18.02 25.72
N SER A 148 2.10 -18.41 25.15
CA SER A 148 2.15 -19.49 24.15
C SER A 148 3.58 -19.90 23.88
N ASP A 149 3.79 -21.21 23.75
CA ASP A 149 5.07 -21.77 23.33
C ASP A 149 5.10 -21.94 21.81
N HIS A 150 6.31 -21.88 21.25
CA HIS A 150 6.55 -21.95 19.83
C HIS A 150 7.74 -22.84 19.50
N VAL A 151 7.56 -23.75 18.54
CA VAL A 151 8.69 -24.48 17.95
C VAL A 151 9.27 -23.68 16.79
N VAL A 152 10.60 -23.57 16.76
CA VAL A 152 11.41 -22.93 15.72
C VAL A 152 12.34 -23.96 15.10
N ASN A 153 12.44 -23.96 13.76
CA ASN A 153 13.50 -24.67 13.05
C ASN A 153 14.35 -23.64 12.29
N LEU A 154 15.60 -23.45 12.73
CA LEU A 154 16.49 -22.42 12.17
C LEU A 154 17.02 -22.82 10.78
N SER A 155 17.24 -24.11 10.53
CA SER A 155 17.72 -24.63 9.25
C SER A 155 16.66 -24.45 8.15
N ASN A 156 15.43 -24.86 8.42
CA ASN A 156 14.30 -24.72 7.49
C ASN A 156 13.71 -23.30 7.47
N LYS A 157 14.19 -22.41 8.35
CA LYS A 157 13.70 -21.04 8.49
C LYS A 157 12.19 -20.97 8.74
N THR A 158 11.70 -21.80 9.67
CA THR A 158 10.27 -21.92 10.01
C THR A 158 10.00 -21.73 11.50
N CYS A 159 8.78 -21.32 11.82
CA CYS A 159 8.28 -21.24 13.19
C CYS A 159 6.78 -21.53 13.23
N THR A 160 6.33 -22.18 14.29
CA THR A 160 4.89 -22.39 14.54
C THR A 160 4.07 -21.09 14.65
N CYS A 161 4.72 -19.93 14.87
CA CYS A 161 4.05 -18.62 14.80
C CYS A 161 3.75 -18.15 13.37
N GLN A 162 4.30 -18.81 12.35
CA GLN A 162 4.17 -18.54 10.90
C GLN A 162 4.71 -17.18 10.44
N VAL A 163 5.24 -16.36 11.34
CA VAL A 163 5.86 -15.07 10.97
C VAL A 163 7.15 -15.31 10.20
N PHE A 164 8.01 -16.23 10.66
CA PHE A 164 9.27 -16.55 9.98
C PHE A 164 9.00 -17.15 8.59
N ASP A 165 8.01 -18.03 8.51
CA ASP A 165 7.59 -18.73 7.30
C ASP A 165 7.04 -17.79 6.23
N LYS A 166 6.23 -16.80 6.63
CA LYS A 166 5.55 -15.89 5.70
C LYS A 166 6.40 -14.67 5.38
N ASP A 167 6.91 -13.97 6.40
CA ASP A 167 7.70 -12.76 6.16
C ASP A 167 9.09 -13.08 5.61
N LYS A 168 9.58 -14.31 5.78
CA LYS A 168 10.94 -14.72 5.39
C LYS A 168 12.05 -13.86 6.03
N ILE A 169 11.72 -13.24 7.15
CA ILE A 169 12.58 -12.52 8.08
C ILE A 169 12.39 -13.20 9.44
N PRO A 170 13.46 -13.43 10.23
CA PRO A 170 13.36 -14.05 11.55
C PRO A 170 12.26 -13.41 12.40
N CYS A 171 11.43 -14.26 13.00
CA CYS A 171 10.46 -13.83 14.00
C CYS A 171 11.14 -13.64 15.37
N VAL A 172 10.41 -13.09 16.35
CA VAL A 172 10.94 -12.90 17.72
C VAL A 172 11.49 -14.20 18.33
N HIS A 173 10.85 -15.35 18.06
CA HIS A 173 11.30 -16.65 18.55
C HIS A 173 12.57 -17.12 17.86
N ALA A 174 12.66 -16.92 16.54
CA ALA A 174 13.85 -17.28 15.78
C ALA A 174 15.06 -16.43 16.17
N LEU A 175 14.85 -15.14 16.45
CA LEU A 175 15.90 -14.26 16.97
C LEU A 175 16.36 -14.68 18.37
N ALA A 176 15.46 -15.08 19.26
CA ALA A 176 15.82 -15.60 20.58
C ALA A 176 16.71 -16.86 20.49
N CYS A 177 16.38 -17.77 19.57
CA CYS A 177 17.22 -18.95 19.34
C CYS A 177 18.53 -18.62 18.60
N SER A 178 18.54 -17.64 17.70
CA SER A 178 19.76 -17.12 17.07
C SER A 178 20.76 -16.66 18.13
N GLU A 179 20.28 -15.86 19.10
CA GLU A 179 21.09 -15.35 20.21
C GLU A 179 21.67 -16.48 21.06
N ARG A 180 20.82 -17.45 21.44
CA ARG A 180 21.25 -18.61 22.25
C ARG A 180 22.29 -19.48 21.54
N THR A 181 22.18 -19.63 20.22
CA THR A 181 23.04 -20.54 19.44
C THR A 181 24.27 -19.86 18.88
N GLY A 182 24.36 -18.53 18.93
CA GLY A 182 25.42 -17.75 18.28
C GLY A 182 25.33 -17.75 16.75
N ILE A 183 24.23 -18.24 16.18
CA ILE A 183 24.00 -18.17 14.74
C ILE A 183 23.75 -16.71 14.36
N ASP A 184 24.43 -16.25 13.31
CA ASP A 184 24.20 -14.91 12.76
C ASP A 184 22.75 -14.75 12.32
N CYS A 185 22.04 -13.80 12.94
CA CYS A 185 20.64 -13.55 12.65
C CYS A 185 20.37 -13.08 11.22
N TYR A 186 21.37 -12.47 10.54
CA TYR A 186 21.21 -12.06 9.16
C TYR A 186 21.22 -13.24 8.19
N SER A 187 22.00 -14.29 8.49
CA SER A 187 22.00 -15.54 7.72
C SER A 187 20.62 -16.22 7.66
N LEU A 188 19.76 -15.95 8.66
CA LEU A 188 18.41 -16.48 8.77
C LEU A 188 17.41 -15.75 7.87
N CYS A 189 17.72 -14.55 7.36
CA CYS A 189 16.88 -13.85 6.39
C CYS A 189 16.83 -14.57 5.04
N SER A 190 15.77 -14.34 4.29
CA SER A 190 15.73 -14.71 2.87
C SER A 190 16.65 -13.80 2.05
N LYS A 191 17.29 -14.39 1.03
CA LYS A 191 18.13 -13.67 0.06
C LYS A 191 17.41 -12.46 -0.55
N LEU A 192 16.08 -12.50 -0.69
CA LEU A 192 15.27 -11.40 -1.23
C LEU A 192 15.40 -10.09 -0.45
N TYR A 193 15.81 -10.17 0.82
CA TYR A 193 16.02 -9.00 1.67
C TYR A 193 17.48 -8.57 1.77
N THR A 194 18.39 -9.20 1.05
CA THR A 194 19.82 -8.82 1.05
C THR A 194 20.06 -7.58 0.20
N LYS A 195 21.10 -6.81 0.55
CA LYS A 195 21.55 -5.68 -0.27
C LYS A 195 21.93 -6.13 -1.69
N GLU A 196 22.61 -7.27 -1.78
CA GLU A 196 23.06 -7.87 -3.04
C GLU A 196 21.88 -8.20 -3.97
N TYR A 197 20.87 -8.92 -3.47
CA TYR A 197 19.73 -9.29 -4.29
C TYR A 197 18.91 -8.06 -4.72
N MET A 198 18.82 -7.04 -3.86
CA MET A 198 18.25 -5.75 -4.25
C MET A 198 19.07 -5.04 -5.33
N TYR A 199 20.40 -5.08 -5.26
CA TYR A 199 21.25 -4.53 -6.30
C TYR A 199 20.98 -5.20 -7.65
N ILE A 200 20.90 -6.53 -7.67
CA ILE A 200 20.58 -7.31 -8.88
C ILE A 200 19.19 -6.95 -9.43
N ALA A 201 18.17 -6.91 -8.56
CA ALA A 201 16.80 -6.53 -8.95
C ALA A 201 16.74 -5.11 -9.56
N TYR A 202 17.63 -4.22 -9.10
CA TYR A 202 17.79 -2.88 -9.62
C TYR A 202 19.11 -2.73 -10.42
N ALA A 203 19.57 -3.73 -11.18
CA ALA A 203 20.80 -3.61 -11.99
C ALA A 203 20.56 -2.97 -13.39
N GLU A 204 19.58 -3.46 -14.15
CA GLU A 204 19.28 -3.04 -15.53
C GLU A 204 18.92 -1.56 -15.78
N THR A 205 19.59 -0.88 -16.70
CA THR A 205 19.26 0.51 -17.01
C THR A 205 18.02 0.61 -17.90
N ILE A 206 17.06 1.47 -17.51
CA ILE A 206 15.98 1.89 -18.41
C ILE A 206 16.50 3.10 -19.20
N TYR A 207 16.92 2.85 -20.44
CA TYR A 207 17.39 3.87 -21.36
C TYR A 207 16.23 4.76 -21.82
N PRO A 208 16.46 6.06 -22.07
CA PRO A 208 15.46 6.91 -22.71
C PRO A 208 15.15 6.38 -24.12
N VAL A 209 13.91 6.56 -24.57
CA VAL A 209 13.59 6.30 -25.99
C VAL A 209 14.29 7.38 -26.83
N PRO A 210 15.04 7.00 -27.90
CA PRO A 210 15.65 7.94 -28.83
C PRO A 210 14.62 8.88 -29.46
N HIS A 211 15.08 9.96 -30.08
CA HIS A 211 14.17 10.84 -30.83
C HIS A 211 13.51 10.05 -31.98
N GLU A 212 12.30 10.44 -32.36
CA GLU A 212 11.53 9.74 -33.41
C GLU A 212 12.27 9.72 -34.75
N ASP A 213 13.11 10.74 -35.01
CA ASP A 213 13.97 10.83 -36.20
C ASP A 213 15.10 9.78 -36.22
N ASP A 214 15.45 9.21 -35.05
CA ASP A 214 16.52 8.21 -34.93
C ASP A 214 15.96 6.77 -34.99
N TRP A 215 14.66 6.60 -35.20
CA TRP A 215 14.02 5.28 -35.19
C TRP A 215 14.22 4.59 -36.55
N ASP A 216 14.87 3.43 -36.53
CA ASP A 216 14.91 2.55 -37.70
C ASP A 216 13.58 1.80 -37.84
N ALA A 217 12.76 2.23 -38.79
CA ALA A 217 11.44 1.67 -39.08
C ALA A 217 11.48 0.58 -40.17
N ASP A 218 12.67 0.25 -40.71
CA ASP A 218 12.78 -0.71 -41.80
C ASP A 218 12.34 -2.11 -41.34
N GLY A 219 11.34 -2.67 -42.02
CA GLY A 219 10.76 -3.98 -41.70
C GLY A 219 9.82 -4.01 -40.50
N MET A 220 9.47 -2.86 -39.91
CA MET A 220 8.54 -2.81 -38.77
C MET A 220 7.08 -2.79 -39.26
N GLU A 221 6.29 -3.78 -38.83
CA GLU A 221 4.87 -3.85 -39.16
C GLU A 221 4.09 -2.85 -38.30
N LEU A 222 3.51 -1.83 -38.93
CA LEU A 222 2.71 -0.82 -38.24
C LEU A 222 1.41 -1.45 -37.72
N LEU A 223 1.34 -1.66 -36.41
CA LEU A 223 0.15 -2.16 -35.75
C LEU A 223 -0.84 -1.00 -35.56
N GLU A 224 -1.97 -1.04 -36.28
CA GLU A 224 -3.04 -0.06 -36.11
C GLU A 224 -3.72 -0.24 -34.74
N VAL A 225 -3.34 0.58 -33.76
CA VAL A 225 -3.97 0.58 -32.44
C VAL A 225 -5.25 1.41 -32.48
N LYS A 226 -6.39 0.75 -32.64
CA LYS A 226 -7.70 1.39 -32.57
C LYS A 226 -7.96 1.96 -31.16
N PRO A 227 -8.59 3.14 -31.04
CA PRO A 227 -8.94 3.68 -29.74
C PRO A 227 -9.84 2.71 -28.98
N PRO A 228 -9.75 2.65 -27.63
CA PRO A 228 -10.67 1.84 -26.83
C PRO A 228 -12.11 2.23 -27.15
N ILE A 229 -13.00 1.24 -27.24
CA ILE A 229 -14.44 1.49 -27.38
C ILE A 229 -14.91 2.12 -26.06
N LEU A 230 -15.02 3.45 -26.06
CA LEU A 230 -15.48 4.22 -24.90
C LEU A 230 -17.01 4.25 -24.89
N ASN A 231 -17.62 3.44 -24.04
CA ASN A 231 -19.01 3.64 -23.66
C ASN A 231 -19.11 4.93 -22.84
N LYS A 232 -19.61 6.01 -23.43
CA LYS A 232 -19.86 7.28 -22.74
C LYS A 232 -20.79 7.04 -21.55
N GLN A 233 -20.26 7.08 -20.33
CA GLN A 233 -21.09 7.12 -19.14
C GLN A 233 -21.81 8.47 -19.07
N ARG A 234 -23.09 8.46 -18.69
CA ARG A 234 -23.87 9.69 -18.50
C ARG A 234 -23.22 10.56 -17.41
N GLY A 235 -22.85 11.79 -17.76
CA GLY A 235 -22.34 12.80 -16.82
C GLY A 235 -21.00 13.41 -17.24
N ARG A 236 -20.54 14.40 -16.46
CA ARG A 236 -19.23 15.02 -16.65
C ARG A 236 -18.13 14.04 -16.21
N PRO A 237 -17.13 13.71 -17.06
CA PRO A 237 -15.98 12.93 -16.66
C PRO A 237 -15.33 13.57 -15.43
N THR A 238 -15.23 12.82 -14.34
CA THR A 238 -14.55 13.27 -13.11
C THR A 238 -13.15 12.71 -13.09
N THR A 239 -12.18 13.60 -12.91
CA THR A 239 -10.78 13.23 -12.69
C THR A 239 -10.52 12.87 -11.22
N LYS A 240 -11.48 13.10 -10.32
CA LYS A 240 -11.35 12.72 -8.91
C LYS A 240 -11.68 11.24 -8.73
N ARG A 241 -10.80 10.52 -8.02
CA ARG A 241 -11.02 9.15 -7.53
C ARG A 241 -12.39 9.07 -6.87
N PHE A 242 -13.16 8.04 -7.21
CA PHE A 242 -14.34 7.65 -6.45
C PHE A 242 -13.85 7.00 -5.15
N PRO A 243 -14.15 7.57 -3.98
CA PRO A 243 -13.80 6.94 -2.71
C PRO A 243 -14.59 5.63 -2.55
N SER A 244 -13.93 4.58 -2.07
CA SER A 244 -14.60 3.32 -1.71
C SER A 244 -15.51 3.50 -0.49
N ASP A 245 -16.47 2.60 -0.29
CA ASP A 245 -17.34 2.61 0.89
C ASP A 245 -16.51 2.54 2.18
N GLY A 246 -16.56 3.60 2.99
CA GLY A 246 -15.76 3.76 4.20
C GLY A 246 -14.74 4.91 4.15
N GLU A 247 -14.36 5.37 2.95
CA GLU A 247 -13.53 6.56 2.79
C GLU A 247 -14.38 7.82 3.07
N ALA A 248 -14.25 8.38 4.28
CA ALA A 248 -14.94 9.61 4.64
C ALA A 248 -14.47 10.77 3.74
N ARG A 249 -15.34 11.27 2.87
CA ARG A 249 -15.11 12.56 2.20
C ARG A 249 -14.84 13.60 3.28
N LYS A 250 -13.70 14.30 3.23
CA LYS A 250 -13.49 15.50 4.05
C LYS A 250 -14.68 16.42 3.77
N LYS A 251 -15.62 16.50 4.72
CA LYS A 251 -16.69 17.50 4.68
C LYS A 251 -15.99 18.84 4.85
N TYR A 252 -15.72 19.52 3.74
CA TYR A 252 -15.27 20.90 3.80
C TYR A 252 -16.28 21.64 4.69
N LYS A 253 -15.79 22.28 5.76
CA LYS A 253 -16.62 23.15 6.58
C LYS A 253 -17.07 24.28 5.65
N LEU A 254 -18.33 24.23 5.21
CA LEU A 254 -18.91 25.24 4.35
C LEU A 254 -18.90 26.56 5.13
N THR A 255 -18.13 27.54 4.67
CA THR A 255 -18.13 28.89 5.24
C THR A 255 -18.76 29.82 4.21
N CYS A 256 -19.75 30.59 4.65
CA CYS A 256 -20.41 31.58 3.80
C CYS A 256 -19.47 32.76 3.58
N SER A 257 -19.08 33.08 2.34
CA SER A 257 -18.20 34.22 2.09
C SER A 257 -18.87 35.59 2.32
N SER A 258 -20.19 35.66 2.47
CA SER A 258 -20.92 36.90 2.75
C SER A 258 -21.03 37.20 4.26
N CYS A 259 -21.32 36.20 5.10
CA CYS A 259 -21.51 36.41 6.54
C CYS A 259 -20.46 35.71 7.41
N GLN A 260 -19.50 35.02 6.80
CA GLN A 260 -18.45 34.19 7.43
C GLN A 260 -18.97 33.07 8.34
N GLY A 261 -20.28 32.85 8.38
CA GLY A 261 -20.91 31.78 9.16
C GLY A 261 -20.60 30.39 8.60
N LYS A 262 -20.44 29.41 9.49
CA LYS A 262 -20.18 28.00 9.15
C LYS A 262 -21.50 27.26 8.87
N GLY A 263 -21.45 26.19 8.08
CA GLY A 263 -22.56 25.26 7.84
C GLY A 263 -23.48 25.61 6.65
N HIS A 264 -23.24 26.70 5.93
CA HIS A 264 -24.05 27.10 4.77
C HIS A 264 -23.21 27.84 3.71
N THR A 265 -23.72 27.91 2.48
CA THR A 265 -23.10 28.68 1.38
C THR A 265 -23.78 30.04 1.22
N VAL A 266 -23.15 30.99 0.53
CA VAL A 266 -23.72 32.33 0.28
C VAL A 266 -25.12 32.28 -0.36
N ARG A 267 -25.37 31.29 -1.22
CA ARG A 267 -26.68 31.09 -1.87
C ARG A 267 -27.81 30.80 -0.89
N LYS A 268 -27.49 30.17 0.25
CA LYS A 268 -28.43 29.83 1.33
C LYS A 268 -28.24 30.72 2.56
N CYS A 269 -27.53 31.84 2.42
CA CYS A 269 -27.30 32.77 3.52
C CYS A 269 -28.57 33.58 3.77
N ALA A 270 -29.12 33.47 4.99
CA ALA A 270 -30.29 34.26 5.41
C ALA A 270 -30.01 35.78 5.40
N LYS A 271 -28.74 36.18 5.51
CA LYS A 271 -28.28 37.58 5.45
C LYS A 271 -27.95 38.06 4.03
N ARG A 272 -28.29 37.28 3.00
CA ARG A 272 -27.99 37.68 1.61
C ARG A 272 -28.86 38.89 1.23
N PRO A 273 -28.27 40.01 0.78
CA PRO A 273 -29.06 41.12 0.26
C PRO A 273 -29.85 40.65 -0.97
N ARG A 274 -31.17 40.94 -0.99
CA ARG A 274 -32.02 40.70 -2.17
C ARG A 274 -31.53 41.64 -3.28
N LYS A 275 -31.37 41.12 -4.49
CA LYS A 275 -31.15 41.99 -5.66
C LYS A 275 -32.47 42.67 -5.95
N ASP A 276 -32.54 43.98 -5.77
CA ASP A 276 -33.65 44.77 -6.29
C ASP A 276 -33.51 44.81 -7.81
N THR A 277 -34.49 44.24 -8.50
CA THR A 277 -34.66 44.40 -9.95
C THR A 277 -35.66 45.53 -10.16
N SER A 278 -35.15 46.75 -10.32
CA SER A 278 -35.90 47.89 -10.84
C SER A 278 -35.24 48.39 -12.13
N THR A 279 -35.89 48.01 -13.22
CA THR A 279 -36.05 48.64 -14.54
C THR A 279 -35.16 49.84 -14.90
N THR A 280 -34.45 49.72 -16.03
CA THR A 280 -34.36 50.78 -17.05
C THR A 280 -34.52 50.14 -18.43
N ASN A 281 -35.75 50.23 -18.96
CA ASN A 281 -35.96 50.27 -20.40
C ASN A 281 -35.74 51.73 -20.79
N ASP A 282 -34.89 51.98 -21.78
CA ASP A 282 -35.18 52.95 -22.82
C ASP A 282 -34.47 52.52 -24.11
N LEU A 283 -35.29 52.31 -25.13
CA LEU A 283 -34.94 52.12 -26.53
C LEU A 283 -34.71 53.50 -27.15
N ASN A 284 -33.76 53.59 -28.09
CA ASN A 284 -33.80 54.31 -29.38
C ASN A 284 -32.34 54.40 -29.88
N ASN A 285 -31.88 53.60 -30.85
CA ASN A 285 -32.14 53.56 -32.30
C ASN A 285 -31.40 54.65 -33.11
N THR A 286 -30.75 54.21 -34.21
CA THR A 286 -30.15 54.96 -35.36
C THR A 286 -28.98 55.92 -35.06
N ASP A 287 -27.92 56.09 -35.85
CA ASP A 287 -27.55 55.65 -37.21
C ASP A 287 -26.03 55.82 -37.46
N CYS A 288 -25.50 55.00 -38.37
CA CYS A 288 -24.47 55.25 -39.40
C CYS A 288 -23.46 56.42 -39.30
N MET A 289 -22.17 56.11 -39.04
CA MET A 289 -20.96 56.32 -39.88
C MET A 289 -19.70 56.15 -39.02
#